data_AF-A0A5S9R6L8-F1
#
_entry.id   AF-A0A5S9R6L8-F1
#
_cell.length_a   1.000
_cell.length_b   1.000
_cell.length_c   1.000
_cell.angle_alpha   90.00
_cell.angle_beta   90.00
_cell.angle_gamma   90.00
#
_symmetry.space_group_name_H-M   'P 1'
#
loop_
_entity.id
_entity.type
_entity.pdbx_description
1 polymer ?
#
loop_
_entity_poly.entity_id
_entity_poly.type
_entity_poly.pdbx_seq_one_letter_code
_entity_poly.pdbx_strand_id
1 'polypeptide(L)'
;MTTLLNRQREHKLTDAMLTGLDLLVRHGSAMRYRAGWGFGSLNGPIIAPATMDALFDRGFARRRHASADVTKTGRDAHAEITGMLS
;
A
#
# COMPACT_ATOMS: atom_id res chain seq x y z
N MET A 1 18.36 -5.17 17.41
CA MET A 1 16.91 -5.46 17.33
C MET A 1 16.21 -4.21 16.78
N THR A 2 16.26 -4.02 15.46
CA THR A 2 15.64 -2.86 14.80
C THR A 2 14.15 -3.12 14.67
N THR A 3 13.38 -2.35 15.45
CA THR A 3 11.92 -2.46 15.56
C THR A 3 11.25 -2.11 14.24
N LEU A 4 10.07 -2.70 13.98
CA LEU A 4 9.22 -2.38 12.81
C LEU A 4 9.05 -0.87 12.58
N LEU A 5 8.99 -0.10 13.67
CA LEU A 5 8.96 1.36 13.69
C LEU A 5 10.17 2.04 13.03
N ASN A 6 11.39 1.48 13.17
CA ASN A 6 12.58 2.05 12.52
C ASN A 6 12.54 1.85 11.01
N ARG A 7 12.13 0.66 10.55
CA ARG A 7 11.98 0.37 9.11
C ARG A 7 10.89 1.23 8.47
N GLN A 8 9.75 1.40 9.15
CA GLN A 8 8.71 2.32 8.68
C GLN A 8 9.22 3.76 8.53
N ARG A 9 10.04 4.23 9.47
CA ARG A 9 10.64 5.58 9.42
C ARG A 9 11.62 5.73 8.26
N GLU A 10 12.46 4.73 8.00
CA GLU A 10 13.40 4.72 6.87
C GLU A 10 12.64 4.83 5.53
N HIS A 11 11.52 4.12 5.41
CA HIS A 11 10.66 4.17 4.22
C HIS A 11 9.63 5.31 4.24
N LYS A 12 9.61 6.13 5.31
CA LYS A 12 8.65 7.24 5.52
C LYS A 12 7.18 6.80 5.33
N LEU A 13 6.87 5.60 5.80
CA LEU A 13 5.53 5.00 5.77
C LEU A 13 4.83 5.19 7.11
N THR A 14 3.62 5.73 7.09
CA THR A 14 2.72 5.72 8.25
C THR A 14 2.03 4.36 8.37
N ASP A 15 1.41 4.06 9.52
CA ASP A 15 0.66 2.81 9.70
C ASP A 15 -0.49 2.65 8.69
N ALA A 16 -1.17 3.74 8.37
CA ALA A 16 -2.21 3.75 7.34
C ALA A 16 -1.64 3.38 5.96
N MET A 17 -0.45 3.90 5.62
CA MET A 17 0.21 3.58 4.36
C MET A 17 0.72 2.15 4.32
N LEU A 18 1.28 1.65 5.42
CA LEU A 18 1.71 0.25 5.52
C LEU A 18 0.52 -0.70 5.38
N THR A 19 -0.62 -0.36 5.99
CA THR A 19 -1.87 -1.13 5.87
C THR A 19 -2.39 -1.09 4.43
N GLY A 20 -2.41 0.08 3.79
CA GLY A 20 -2.81 0.20 2.38
C GLY A 20 -1.88 -0.57 1.43
N LEU A 21 -0.59 -0.56 1.71
CA LEU A 21 0.41 -1.31 0.95
C LEU A 21 0.25 -2.82 1.14
N ASP A 22 0.02 -3.29 2.36
CA ASP A 22 -0.28 -4.70 2.66
C ASP A 22 -1.52 -5.20 1.93
N LEU A 23 -2.59 -4.39 1.89
CA LEU A 23 -3.80 -4.70 1.12
C LEU A 23 -3.50 -4.84 -0.37
N LEU A 24 -2.72 -3.93 -0.96
CA LEU A 24 -2.32 -4.04 -2.37
C LEU A 24 -1.44 -5.28 -2.64
N VAL A 25 -0.55 -5.64 -1.72
CA VAL A 25 0.30 -6.83 -1.85
C VAL A 25 -0.52 -8.12 -1.79
N ARG A 26 -1.49 -8.20 -0.85
CA ARG A 26 -2.29 -9.42 -0.63
C ARG A 26 -3.45 -9.60 -1.61
N HIS A 27 -4.13 -8.50 -1.96
CA HIS A 27 -5.34 -8.55 -2.77
C HIS A 27 -5.12 -8.14 -4.24
N GLY A 28 -3.94 -7.64 -4.59
CA GLY A 28 -3.61 -7.21 -5.94
C GLY A 28 -4.14 -5.81 -6.26
N SER A 29 -4.69 -5.64 -7.47
CA SER A 29 -5.11 -4.32 -7.95
C SER A 29 -6.33 -3.78 -7.19
N ALA A 30 -6.24 -2.53 -6.72
CA ALA A 30 -7.38 -1.81 -6.16
C ALA A 30 -8.14 -1.05 -7.27
N MET A 31 -9.46 -1.00 -7.20
CA MET A 31 -10.32 -0.22 -8.10
C MET A 31 -10.78 1.08 -7.44
N ARG A 32 -10.91 2.15 -8.24
CA ARG A 32 -11.37 3.45 -7.76
C ARG A 32 -12.89 3.48 -7.60
N TYR A 33 -13.35 3.77 -6.39
CA TYR A 33 -14.75 4.05 -6.04
C TYR A 33 -14.90 5.46 -5.47
N ARG A 34 -16.15 5.91 -5.30
CA ARG A 34 -16.45 7.21 -4.67
C ARG A 34 -15.88 7.32 -3.26
N ALA A 35 -15.94 6.24 -2.48
CA ALA A 35 -15.50 6.20 -1.08
C ALA A 35 -13.97 6.00 -0.93
N GLY A 36 -13.26 5.56 -1.96
CA GLY A 36 -11.85 5.20 -1.84
C GLY A 36 -11.37 4.23 -2.91
N TRP A 37 -10.40 3.40 -2.57
CA TRP A 37 -9.84 2.37 -3.43
C TRP A 37 -10.14 1.00 -2.84
N GLY A 38 -10.95 0.18 -3.50
CA GLY A 38 -11.42 -1.08 -2.96
C GLY A 38 -10.98 -2.30 -3.77
N PHE A 39 -11.18 -3.48 -3.21
CA PHE A 39 -10.76 -4.76 -3.79
C PHE A 39 -11.96 -5.67 -4.03
N GLY A 40 -12.17 -6.08 -5.29
CA GLY A 40 -13.22 -7.02 -5.69
C GLY A 40 -14.66 -6.49 -5.62
N SER A 41 -15.14 -6.15 -4.42
CA SER A 41 -16.50 -5.67 -4.17
C SER A 41 -16.54 -4.42 -3.28
N LEU A 42 -17.67 -3.70 -3.29
CA LEU A 42 -17.89 -2.51 -2.46
C LEU A 42 -17.91 -2.77 -0.95
N ASN A 43 -18.10 -4.03 -0.54
CA ASN A 43 -18.05 -4.46 0.87
C ASN A 43 -16.65 -4.97 1.28
N GLY A 44 -15.69 -4.98 0.34
CA GLY A 44 -14.31 -5.34 0.61
C GLY A 44 -13.55 -4.25 1.37
N PRO A 45 -12.30 -4.52 1.75
CA PRO A 45 -11.44 -3.51 2.36
C PRO A 45 -11.27 -2.31 1.43
N ILE A 46 -11.17 -1.12 2.02
CA ILE A 46 -11.03 0.15 1.30
C ILE A 46 -9.78 0.87 1.81
N ILE A 47 -8.98 1.37 0.88
CA ILE A 47 -7.90 2.32 1.15
C ILE A 47 -8.44 3.72 0.90
N ALA A 48 -8.29 4.59 1.90
CA ALA A 48 -8.73 5.98 1.80
C ALA A 48 -8.01 6.70 0.64
N PRO A 49 -8.67 7.66 -0.05
CA PRO A 49 -8.05 8.41 -1.14
C PRO A 49 -6.69 9.02 -0.78
N ALA A 50 -6.61 9.71 0.37
CA ALA A 50 -5.38 10.36 0.83
C ALA A 50 -4.23 9.38 1.08
N THR A 51 -4.53 8.18 1.62
CA THR A 51 -3.52 7.13 1.82
C THR A 51 -2.99 6.63 0.48
N MET A 52 -3.87 6.42 -0.49
CA MET A 52 -3.47 5.96 -1.82
C MET A 52 -2.68 7.04 -2.58
N ASP A 53 -3.08 8.30 -2.47
CA ASP A 53 -2.32 9.43 -3.06
C ASP A 53 -0.91 9.51 -2.44
N ALA A 54 -0.78 9.36 -1.13
CA ALA A 54 0.53 9.31 -0.46
C ALA A 54 1.41 8.13 -0.92
N LEU A 55 0.80 6.98 -1.26
CA LEU A 55 1.50 5.82 -1.83
C LEU A 55 1.93 6.06 -3.28
N PHE A 56 1.13 6.77 -4.07
CA PHE A 56 1.50 7.18 -5.43
C PHE A 56 2.67 8.17 -5.41
N ASP A 57 2.59 9.21 -4.57
CA ASP A 57 3.61 10.26 -4.50
C ASP A 57 4.98 9.72 -4.10
N ARG A 58 5.01 8.65 -3.31
CA ARG A 58 6.24 7.95 -2.88
C ARG A 58 6.65 6.82 -3.81
N GLY A 59 5.90 6.55 -4.87
CA GLY A 59 6.21 5.52 -5.86
C GLY A 59 6.00 4.08 -5.38
N PHE A 60 5.30 3.86 -4.26
CA PHE A 60 4.98 2.52 -3.74
C PHE A 60 3.78 1.89 -4.46
N ALA A 61 2.87 2.72 -4.98
CA ALA A 61 1.79 2.30 -5.83
C ALA A 61 1.85 3.04 -7.16
N ARG A 62 1.22 2.48 -8.20
CA ARG A 62 1.06 3.11 -9.52
C ARG A 62 -0.41 3.09 -9.93
N ARG A 63 -0.91 4.23 -10.36
CA ARG A 63 -2.25 4.37 -10.94
C ARG A 63 -2.28 3.87 -12.39
N ARG A 64 -3.32 3.12 -12.75
CA ARG A 64 -3.64 2.67 -14.11
C ARG A 64 -5.12 2.93 -14.41
N HIS A 65 -5.43 4.01 -15.11
CA HIS A 65 -6.82 4.42 -15.37
C HIS A 65 -7.67 4.42 -14.09
N ALA A 66 -8.60 3.46 -13.95
CA ALA A 66 -9.49 3.30 -12.81
C ALA A 66 -8.97 2.30 -11.74
N SER A 67 -7.77 1.75 -11.90
CA SER A 67 -7.15 0.83 -10.94
C SER A 67 -5.79 1.33 -10.42
N ALA A 68 -5.28 0.67 -9.38
CA ALA A 68 -3.99 0.94 -8.78
C ALA A 68 -3.30 -0.38 -8.41
N ASP A 69 -2.02 -0.49 -8.74
CA ASP A 69 -1.18 -1.66 -8.47
C ASP A 69 0.00 -1.29 -7.57
N VAL A 70 0.45 -2.23 -6.74
CA VAL A 70 1.73 -2.08 -6.03
C VAL A 70 2.90 -2.13 -7.02
N THR A 71 3.87 -1.23 -6.85
CA THR A 71 5.10 -1.21 -7.65
C THR A 71 6.09 -2.26 -7.14
N LYS A 72 7.20 -2.48 -7.86
CA LYS A 72 8.30 -3.29 -7.34
C LYS A 72 8.85 -2.70 -6.03
N THR A 73 9.13 -1.40 -6.03
CA THR A 73 9.59 -0.67 -4.83
C THR A 73 8.63 -0.81 -3.65
N GLY A 74 7.31 -0.76 -3.91
CA GLY A 74 6.30 -0.99 -2.87
C GLY A 74 6.34 -2.42 -2.31
N ARG A 75 6.50 -3.43 -3.16
CA ARG A 75 6.65 -4.83 -2.71
C ARG A 75 7.92 -5.05 -1.90
N ASP A 76 9.04 -4.51 -2.37
CA ASP A 76 10.33 -4.66 -1.71
C ASP A 76 10.30 -3.99 -0.32
N ALA A 77 9.76 -2.76 -0.23
CA ALA A 77 9.59 -2.05 1.03
C ALA A 77 8.64 -2.78 2.01
N HIS A 78 7.53 -3.33 1.51
CA HIS A 78 6.61 -4.12 2.34
C HIS A 78 7.29 -5.38 2.88
N ALA A 79 8.03 -6.11 2.04
CA ALA A 79 8.75 -7.32 2.46
C ALA A 79 9.83 -7.02 3.50
N GLU A 80 10.58 -5.93 3.33
CA GLU A 80 11.61 -5.48 4.27
C GLU A 80 11.02 -5.08 5.63
N ILE A 81 9.91 -4.34 5.63
CA ILE A 81 9.26 -3.88 6.87
C ILE A 81 8.63 -5.05 7.63
N THR A 82 7.89 -5.91 6.92
CA THR A 82 7.16 -7.05 7.52
C THR A 82 8.06 -8.24 7.85
N GLY A 83 9.32 -8.24 7.38
CA GLY A 83 10.28 -9.32 7.64
C GLY A 83 10.07 -10.57 6.78
N MET A 84 9.42 -10.44 5.61
CA MET A 84 9.24 -11.52 4.63
C MET A 84 10.46 -11.73 3.71
N LEU A 85 11.54 -10.98 3.88
CA LEU A 85 12.86 -11.33 3.37
C LEU A 85 13.55 -12.23 4.39
N SER A 86 13.26 -13.53 4.33
CA SER A 86 14.01 -14.60 5.00
C SER A 86 14.68 -15.47 3.94
#